data_AF-A0A660TUB9-F1
#
_entry.id   AF-A0A660TUB9-F1
#
_cell.length_a   1.000
_cell.length_b   1.000
_cell.length_c   1.000
_cell.angle_alpha   90.00
_cell.angle_beta   90.00
_cell.angle_gamma   90.00
#
_symmetry.space_group_name_H-M   'P 1'
#
loop_
_entity.id
_entity.type
_entity.pdbx_description
1 polymer ?
#
loop_
_entity_poly.entity_id
_entity_poly.type
_entity_poly.pdbx_seq_one_letter_code
_entity_poly.pdbx_strand_id
1 'polypeptide(L)'
;MTNDLNFLSTRAGFNTALRHFKIVSRYLSEMSEGENLADLINDSLDEKEIGRHQIKSIINALAVDKFGYRYISHNLEENISEKDRIENISNSISKWGNIQFIMTYYNPEEGVFVINPKKKSQWEIILPLISDELVVIYANTNTQNEKAEINRNIAESAIRDFIQILYRKKVKPKKDYLGVEEKKEEAPVTQAAAPRRRATPRYSVQVTNELFHNGNVEAWKKIIESYKSKYPDLDVMIWYDNERINDINALFKWGKVKHGGLIFFSVVGENIKDVSKLQRYLFEGASPRFEAFLKGGIGKVLDLF
;
A
#
# COMPACT_ATOMS: atom_id res chain seq x y z
N MET A 1 24.05 7.34 -25.60
CA MET A 1 23.63 7.94 -24.31
C MET A 1 23.91 9.44 -24.32
N THR A 2 23.36 10.18 -25.27
CA THR A 2 23.46 11.64 -25.35
C THR A 2 22.04 12.13 -25.56
N ASN A 3 21.38 12.53 -24.46
CA ASN A 3 20.01 13.08 -24.31
C ASN A 3 19.10 12.34 -23.29
N ASP A 4 19.57 11.30 -22.61
CA ASP A 4 18.72 10.49 -21.69
C ASP A 4 18.16 11.29 -20.50
N LEU A 5 18.84 12.37 -20.09
CA LEU A 5 18.41 13.25 -19.00
C LEU A 5 17.65 14.50 -19.47
N ASN A 6 17.43 14.68 -20.78
CA ASN A 6 16.73 15.86 -21.29
C ASN A 6 15.29 15.95 -20.78
N PHE A 7 14.66 14.82 -20.48
CA PHE A 7 13.34 14.80 -19.81
C PHE A 7 13.35 15.55 -18.46
N LEU A 8 14.45 15.47 -17.70
CA LEU A 8 14.61 16.15 -16.41
C LEU A 8 14.86 17.66 -16.55
N SER A 9 15.18 18.15 -17.75
CA SER A 9 15.36 19.60 -17.99
C SER A 9 14.05 20.38 -17.90
N THR A 10 12.91 19.69 -17.97
CA THR A 10 11.59 20.29 -17.80
C THR A 10 11.08 20.10 -16.37
N ARG A 11 10.35 21.09 -15.84
CA ARG A 11 9.70 20.98 -14.53
C ARG A 11 8.77 19.77 -14.44
N ALA A 12 8.05 19.48 -15.52
CA ALA A 12 7.13 18.35 -15.60
C ALA A 12 7.87 17.01 -15.51
N GLY A 13 8.97 16.85 -16.25
CA GLY A 13 9.75 15.62 -16.21
C GLY A 13 10.50 15.44 -14.89
N PHE A 14 11.08 16.51 -14.34
CA PHE A 14 11.69 16.49 -13.01
C PHE A 14 10.71 16.06 -11.92
N ASN A 15 9.50 16.67 -11.88
CA ASN A 15 8.48 16.31 -10.90
C ASN A 15 7.98 14.87 -11.07
N THR A 16 7.90 14.38 -12.31
CA THR A 16 7.50 12.99 -12.58
C THR A 16 8.55 12.01 -12.06
N ALA A 17 9.84 12.27 -12.33
CA ALA A 17 10.93 11.46 -11.78
C ALA A 17 10.97 11.53 -10.25
N LEU A 18 10.81 12.72 -9.66
CA LEU A 18 10.80 12.89 -8.21
C LEU A 18 9.67 12.10 -7.52
N ARG A 19 8.46 12.10 -8.09
CA ARG A 19 7.35 11.28 -7.58
C ARG A 19 7.69 9.80 -7.64
N HIS A 20 8.24 9.33 -8.75
CA HIS A 20 8.68 7.95 -8.88
C HIS A 20 9.72 7.58 -7.82
N PHE A 21 10.75 8.41 -7.62
CA PHE A 21 11.79 8.15 -6.61
C PHE A 21 11.24 8.12 -5.18
N LYS A 22 10.31 9.01 -4.84
CA LYS A 22 9.63 8.99 -3.53
C LYS A 22 8.89 7.67 -3.29
N ILE A 23 8.14 7.20 -4.28
CA ILE A 23 7.37 5.95 -4.19
C ILE A 23 8.31 4.76 -4.07
N VAL A 24 9.35 4.67 -4.91
CA VAL A 24 10.34 3.59 -4.83
C VAL A 24 11.07 3.59 -3.48
N SER A 25 11.36 4.76 -2.93
CA SER A 25 11.99 4.90 -1.60
C SER A 25 11.05 4.50 -0.46
N ARG A 26 9.76 4.80 -0.57
CA ARG A 26 8.73 4.31 0.37
C ARG A 26 8.67 2.79 0.36
N TYR A 27 8.55 2.19 -0.82
CA TYR A 27 8.54 0.73 -0.98
C TYR A 27 9.80 0.08 -0.43
N LEU A 28 10.97 0.71 -0.61
CA LEU A 28 12.21 0.21 -0.03
C LEU A 28 12.14 0.07 1.49
N SER A 29 11.57 1.06 2.19
CA SER A 29 11.38 1.01 3.65
C SER A 29 10.40 -0.10 4.03
N GLU A 30 9.22 -0.11 3.41
CA GLU A 30 8.15 -1.06 3.71
C GLU A 30 8.58 -2.52 3.42
N MET A 31 9.29 -2.77 2.31
CA MET A 31 9.85 -4.08 2.01
C MET A 31 10.91 -4.52 3.03
N SER A 32 11.69 -3.58 3.57
CA SER A 32 12.68 -3.88 4.62
C SER A 32 12.01 -4.27 5.94
N GLU A 33 10.77 -3.83 6.15
CA GLU A 33 9.91 -4.21 7.28
C GLU A 33 9.14 -5.53 7.02
N GLY A 34 9.27 -6.12 5.83
CA GLY A 34 8.71 -7.42 5.48
C GLY A 34 7.50 -7.38 4.55
N GLU A 35 7.05 -6.19 4.14
CA GLU A 35 5.93 -6.04 3.21
C GLU A 35 6.26 -6.61 1.82
N ASN A 36 5.24 -7.14 1.14
CA ASN A 36 5.41 -7.72 -0.19
C ASN A 36 5.28 -6.65 -1.28
N LEU A 37 6.26 -6.58 -2.18
CA LEU A 37 6.28 -5.56 -3.24
C LEU A 37 5.04 -5.60 -4.16
N ALA A 38 4.48 -6.78 -4.44
CA ALA A 38 3.29 -6.86 -5.28
C ALA A 38 2.06 -6.25 -4.59
N ASP A 39 1.95 -6.38 -3.27
CA ASP A 39 0.91 -5.73 -2.49
C ASP A 39 1.06 -4.21 -2.57
N LEU A 40 2.27 -3.69 -2.32
CA LEU A 40 2.56 -2.26 -2.37
C LEU A 40 2.30 -1.63 -3.75
N ILE A 41 2.68 -2.33 -4.83
CA ILE A 41 2.43 -1.86 -6.20
C ILE A 41 0.92 -1.85 -6.49
N ASN A 42 0.19 -2.89 -6.12
CA ASN A 42 -1.26 -2.95 -6.39
C ASN A 42 -2.02 -1.88 -5.59
N ASP A 43 -1.68 -1.66 -4.33
CA ASP A 43 -2.29 -0.61 -3.51
C ASP A 43 -2.07 0.77 -4.14
N SER A 44 -0.86 1.08 -4.61
CA SER A 44 -0.57 2.34 -5.30
C SER A 44 -1.18 2.45 -6.70
N LEU A 45 -1.42 1.34 -7.40
CA LEU A 45 -2.17 1.33 -8.67
C LEU A 45 -3.64 1.67 -8.42
N ASP A 46 -4.24 1.09 -7.39
CA ASP A 46 -5.63 1.36 -6.98
C ASP A 46 -5.80 2.82 -6.54
N GLU A 47 -4.81 3.36 -5.82
CA GLU A 47 -4.76 4.75 -5.39
C GLU A 47 -4.34 5.73 -6.51
N LYS A 48 -3.97 5.22 -7.70
CA LYS A 48 -3.48 5.99 -8.86
C LYS A 48 -2.22 6.81 -8.57
N GLU A 49 -1.40 6.38 -7.62
CA GLU A 49 -0.10 6.98 -7.34
C GLU A 49 0.94 6.63 -8.40
N ILE A 50 0.80 5.43 -9.00
CA ILE A 50 1.63 4.95 -10.11
C ILE A 50 0.78 4.46 -11.28
N GLY A 51 1.41 4.41 -12.46
CA GLY A 51 0.83 3.78 -13.65
C GLY A 51 1.40 2.40 -13.93
N ARG A 52 0.65 1.55 -14.64
CA ARG A 52 1.07 0.20 -15.04
C ARG A 52 2.42 0.16 -15.76
N HIS A 53 2.74 1.19 -16.56
CA HIS A 53 4.01 1.31 -17.27
C HIS A 53 5.24 1.38 -16.33
N GLN A 54 5.05 1.74 -15.06
CA GLN A 54 6.14 1.85 -14.07
C GLN A 54 6.47 0.51 -13.40
N ILE A 55 5.59 -0.50 -13.49
CA ILE A 55 5.74 -1.79 -12.78
C ILE A 55 7.10 -2.42 -13.07
N LYS A 56 7.49 -2.51 -14.35
CA LYS A 56 8.76 -3.15 -14.75
C LYS A 56 9.98 -2.47 -14.11
N SER A 57 10.00 -1.13 -14.13
CA SER A 57 11.11 -0.36 -13.54
C SER A 57 11.18 -0.54 -12.03
N ILE A 58 10.03 -0.59 -11.34
CA ILE A 58 9.94 -0.79 -9.89
C ILE A 58 10.42 -2.20 -9.52
N ILE A 59 9.92 -3.23 -10.21
CA ILE A 59 10.31 -4.62 -9.99
C ILE A 59 11.82 -4.80 -10.20
N ASN A 60 12.37 -4.26 -11.29
CA ASN A 60 13.80 -4.36 -11.54
C ASN A 60 14.63 -3.66 -10.46
N ALA A 61 14.31 -2.41 -10.14
CA ALA A 61 15.07 -1.62 -9.17
C ALA A 61 15.01 -2.21 -7.75
N LEU A 62 13.84 -2.70 -7.31
CA LEU A 62 13.64 -3.19 -5.95
C LEU A 62 13.88 -4.69 -5.85
N ALA A 63 13.07 -5.52 -6.52
CA ALA A 63 13.17 -6.96 -6.35
C ALA A 63 14.50 -7.49 -6.89
N VAL A 64 14.92 -7.09 -8.10
CA VAL A 64 16.13 -7.63 -8.74
C VAL A 64 17.39 -6.97 -8.19
N ASP A 65 17.55 -5.66 -8.36
CA ASP A 65 18.80 -4.97 -8.07
C ASP A 65 19.05 -4.81 -6.56
N LYS A 66 18.03 -4.38 -5.80
CA LYS A 66 18.18 -4.05 -4.39
C LYS A 66 18.08 -5.25 -3.46
N PHE A 67 17.05 -6.08 -3.64
CA PHE A 67 16.76 -7.22 -2.74
C PHE A 67 17.26 -8.56 -3.28
N GLY A 68 17.76 -8.63 -4.52
CA GLY A 68 18.43 -9.81 -5.05
C GLY A 68 17.53 -11.01 -5.31
N TYR A 69 16.24 -10.78 -5.59
CA TYR A 69 15.29 -11.84 -5.92
C TYR A 69 15.80 -12.68 -7.09
N ARG A 70 15.62 -14.00 -6.99
CA ARG A 70 15.77 -14.91 -8.13
C ARG A 70 14.49 -14.87 -8.95
N TYR A 71 14.60 -15.13 -10.24
CA TYR A 71 13.43 -15.14 -11.10
C TYR A 71 13.55 -16.17 -12.23
N ILE A 72 12.40 -16.66 -12.69
CA ILE A 72 12.27 -17.54 -13.87
C ILE A 72 11.14 -16.99 -14.73
N SER A 73 11.40 -16.87 -16.03
CA SER A 73 10.38 -16.61 -17.05
C SER A 73 9.76 -17.92 -17.50
N HIS A 74 8.45 -17.97 -17.61
CA HIS A 74 7.70 -19.18 -17.96
C HIS A 74 6.47 -18.79 -18.79
N ASN A 75 6.29 -19.41 -19.96
CA ASN A 75 5.05 -19.27 -20.73
C ASN A 75 4.01 -20.24 -20.18
N LEU A 76 2.78 -19.78 -19.97
CA LEU A 76 1.72 -20.61 -19.40
C LEU A 76 1.42 -21.82 -20.31
N GLU A 77 1.40 -23.03 -19.75
CA GLU A 77 1.19 -24.26 -20.53
C GLU A 77 -0.30 -24.53 -20.81
N GLU A 78 -1.19 -23.97 -20.00
CA GLU A 78 -2.64 -24.12 -20.13
C GLU A 78 -3.36 -22.90 -19.58
N ASN A 79 -4.61 -22.70 -20.01
CA ASN A 79 -5.47 -21.66 -19.47
C ASN A 79 -5.76 -21.90 -17.98
N ILE A 80 -5.81 -20.83 -17.20
CA ILE A 80 -6.15 -20.84 -15.78
C ILE A 80 -7.33 -19.89 -15.56
N SER A 81 -8.51 -20.45 -15.31
CA SER A 81 -9.73 -19.68 -15.08
C SER A 81 -10.51 -20.13 -13.84
N GLU A 82 -10.20 -21.31 -13.29
CA GLU A 82 -10.98 -21.89 -12.20
C GLU A 82 -10.59 -21.29 -10.85
N LYS A 83 -11.57 -20.73 -10.12
CA LYS A 83 -11.34 -20.15 -8.78
C LYS A 83 -10.78 -21.16 -7.78
N ASP A 84 -11.29 -22.40 -7.79
CA ASP A 84 -10.81 -23.47 -6.92
C ASP A 84 -9.34 -23.80 -7.17
N ARG A 85 -8.87 -23.67 -8.42
CA ARG A 85 -7.45 -23.86 -8.75
C ARG A 85 -6.60 -22.76 -8.12
N ILE A 86 -7.01 -21.50 -8.24
CA ILE A 86 -6.34 -20.37 -7.60
C ILE A 86 -6.31 -20.51 -6.08
N GLU A 87 -7.41 -20.96 -5.47
CA GLU A 87 -7.47 -21.23 -4.05
C GLU A 87 -6.45 -22.29 -3.63
N ASN A 88 -6.38 -23.41 -4.36
CA ASN A 88 -5.41 -24.46 -4.09
C ASN A 88 -3.96 -23.97 -4.21
N ILE A 89 -3.66 -23.16 -5.23
CA ILE A 89 -2.34 -22.56 -5.45
C ILE A 89 -1.97 -21.65 -4.27
N SER A 90 -2.82 -20.68 -3.94
CA SER A 90 -2.58 -19.72 -2.86
C SER A 90 -2.46 -20.42 -1.51
N ASN A 91 -3.33 -21.39 -1.19
CA ASN A 91 -3.25 -22.17 0.05
C ASN A 91 -1.96 -22.99 0.15
N SER A 92 -1.44 -23.52 -0.96
CA SER A 92 -0.19 -24.29 -0.96
C SER A 92 1.02 -23.41 -0.73
N ILE A 93 1.10 -22.29 -1.46
CA ILE A 93 2.26 -21.39 -1.42
C ILE A 93 2.28 -20.57 -0.11
N SER A 94 1.12 -20.28 0.47
CA SER A 94 1.04 -19.56 1.75
C SER A 94 1.73 -20.30 2.90
N LYS A 95 1.88 -21.63 2.80
CA LYS A 95 2.65 -22.44 3.76
C LYS A 95 4.15 -22.17 3.71
N TRP A 96 4.65 -21.59 2.62
CA TRP A 96 6.08 -21.31 2.43
C TRP A 96 6.43 -19.97 3.07
N GLY A 97 6.37 -19.91 4.41
CA GLY A 97 6.54 -18.69 5.20
C GLY A 97 7.88 -17.98 4.99
N ASN A 98 8.96 -18.72 4.77
CA ASN A 98 10.29 -18.16 4.53
C ASN A 98 10.48 -17.63 3.11
N ILE A 99 9.55 -17.87 2.19
CA ILE A 99 9.66 -17.47 0.79
C ILE A 99 8.73 -16.29 0.51
N GLN A 100 9.29 -15.18 0.05
CA GLN A 100 8.52 -14.10 -0.55
C GLN A 100 8.42 -14.35 -2.05
N PHE A 101 7.19 -14.32 -2.59
CA PHE A 101 6.94 -14.42 -4.01
C PHE A 101 6.38 -13.13 -4.57
N ILE A 102 6.76 -12.85 -5.80
CA ILE A 102 6.10 -11.89 -6.69
C ILE A 102 5.93 -12.61 -8.02
N MET A 103 4.79 -12.45 -8.68
CA MET A 103 4.61 -12.93 -10.05
C MET A 103 4.12 -11.78 -10.91
N THR A 104 4.77 -11.57 -12.04
CA THR A 104 4.27 -10.66 -13.08
C THR A 104 3.65 -11.46 -14.20
N TYR A 105 2.48 -11.03 -14.67
CA TYR A 105 1.78 -11.61 -15.81
C TYR A 105 1.71 -10.58 -16.94
N TYR A 106 2.07 -10.98 -18.15
CA TYR A 106 2.17 -10.12 -19.31
C TYR A 106 1.00 -10.40 -20.26
N ASN A 107 -0.06 -9.61 -20.10
CA ASN A 107 -1.17 -9.64 -21.02
C ASN A 107 -0.85 -8.76 -22.25
N PRO A 108 -1.06 -9.24 -23.49
CA PRO A 108 -0.79 -8.48 -24.71
C PRO A 108 -1.60 -7.18 -24.85
N GLU A 109 -2.82 -7.14 -24.30
CA GLU A 109 -3.77 -6.03 -24.46
C GLU A 109 -3.70 -5.06 -23.28
N GLU A 110 -3.74 -5.58 -22.05
CA GLU A 110 -3.84 -4.81 -20.81
C GLU A 110 -2.47 -4.51 -20.17
N GLY A 111 -1.41 -5.11 -20.69
CA GLY A 111 -0.04 -4.92 -20.27
C GLY A 111 0.34 -5.78 -19.06
N VAL A 112 1.22 -5.25 -18.21
CA VAL A 112 1.80 -6.01 -17.10
C VAL A 112 0.92 -5.91 -15.86
N PHE A 113 0.69 -7.05 -15.25
CA PHE A 113 0.13 -7.20 -13.92
C PHE A 113 1.20 -7.70 -12.97
N VAL A 114 1.08 -7.37 -11.69
CA VAL A 114 1.89 -7.92 -10.62
C VAL A 114 0.97 -8.50 -9.56
N ILE A 115 1.31 -9.68 -9.05
CA ILE A 115 0.54 -10.34 -8.01
C ILE A 115 1.47 -10.92 -6.94
N ASN A 116 0.97 -10.96 -5.71
CA ASN A 116 1.46 -11.79 -4.63
C ASN A 116 0.73 -13.14 -4.73
N PRO A 117 1.40 -14.24 -5.12
CA PRO A 117 0.78 -15.55 -5.27
C PRO A 117 0.07 -16.06 -4.02
N LYS A 118 0.43 -15.56 -2.83
CA LYS A 118 -0.21 -15.92 -1.55
C LYS A 118 -1.58 -15.26 -1.37
N LYS A 119 -1.91 -14.20 -2.11
CA LYS A 119 -3.14 -13.40 -1.92
C LYS A 119 -4.17 -13.67 -3.02
N LYS A 120 -5.20 -14.46 -2.69
CA LYS A 120 -6.27 -14.88 -3.63
C LYS A 120 -6.91 -13.71 -4.39
N SER A 121 -7.21 -12.61 -3.70
CA SER A 121 -7.91 -11.46 -4.30
C SER A 121 -7.15 -10.82 -5.46
N GLN A 122 -5.81 -10.94 -5.52
CA GLN A 122 -5.02 -10.39 -6.63
C GLN A 122 -5.04 -11.27 -7.87
N TRP A 123 -5.19 -12.58 -7.70
CA TRP A 123 -5.39 -13.49 -8.82
C TRP A 123 -6.74 -13.24 -9.51
N GLU A 124 -7.81 -13.03 -8.73
CA GLU A 124 -9.17 -12.86 -9.28
C GLU A 124 -9.29 -11.65 -10.23
N ILE A 125 -8.42 -10.64 -10.09
CA ILE A 125 -8.39 -9.45 -10.93
C ILE A 125 -7.86 -9.75 -12.34
N ILE A 126 -7.02 -10.78 -12.47
CA ILE A 126 -6.28 -11.08 -13.71
C ILE A 126 -6.75 -12.37 -14.39
N LEU A 127 -7.83 -12.98 -13.89
CA LEU A 127 -8.42 -14.15 -14.53
C LEU A 127 -9.26 -13.73 -15.76
N PRO A 128 -9.26 -14.53 -16.84
CA PRO A 128 -8.50 -15.78 -17.00
C PRO A 128 -7.03 -15.52 -17.39
N LEU A 129 -6.13 -16.40 -16.96
CA LEU A 129 -4.78 -16.45 -17.52
C LEU A 129 -4.79 -17.33 -18.78
N ILE A 130 -4.19 -16.83 -19.85
CA ILE A 130 -4.22 -17.47 -21.16
C ILE A 130 -2.92 -18.25 -21.40
N SER A 131 -3.02 -19.44 -22.01
CA SER A 131 -1.87 -20.24 -22.43
C SER A 131 -0.95 -19.45 -23.36
N ASP A 132 0.33 -19.82 -23.36
CA ASP A 132 1.44 -19.18 -24.08
C ASP A 132 1.75 -17.74 -23.66
N GLU A 133 0.95 -17.12 -22.79
CA GLU A 133 1.28 -15.81 -22.22
C GLU A 133 2.38 -15.91 -21.16
N LEU A 134 3.18 -14.86 -21.07
CA LEU A 134 4.38 -14.85 -20.24
C LEU A 134 4.01 -14.54 -18.79
N VAL A 135 4.51 -15.37 -17.88
CA VAL A 135 4.68 -15.03 -16.47
C VAL A 135 6.17 -14.98 -16.12
N VAL A 136 6.52 -14.08 -15.21
CA VAL A 136 7.84 -14.09 -14.56
C VAL A 136 7.60 -14.20 -13.07
N ILE A 137 8.16 -15.25 -12.48
CA ILE A 137 8.01 -15.56 -11.06
C ILE A 137 9.32 -15.18 -10.38
N TYR A 138 9.23 -14.33 -9.38
CA TYR A 138 10.34 -13.89 -8.54
C TYR A 138 10.19 -14.51 -7.15
N ALA A 139 11.30 -14.91 -6.55
CA ALA A 139 11.35 -15.36 -5.18
C ALA A 139 12.59 -14.85 -4.44
N ASN A 140 12.41 -14.58 -3.16
CA ASN A 140 13.50 -14.37 -2.21
C ASN A 140 13.21 -15.10 -0.90
N THR A 141 14.26 -15.33 -0.13
CA THR A 141 14.18 -15.96 1.18
C THR A 141 14.31 -14.91 2.27
N ASN A 142 13.48 -15.02 3.32
CA ASN A 142 13.61 -14.23 4.54
C ASN A 142 14.62 -14.84 5.52
N THR A 143 15.27 -15.95 5.16
CA THR A 143 16.19 -16.68 6.03
C THR A 143 17.50 -15.92 6.23
N GLN A 144 17.90 -15.78 7.50
CA GLN A 144 19.20 -15.24 7.92
C GLN A 144 20.37 -16.21 7.67
N ASN A 145 20.31 -17.03 6.62
CA ASN A 145 21.46 -17.82 6.22
C ASN A 145 22.49 -16.85 5.62
N GLU A 146 23.65 -16.73 6.28
CA GLU A 146 24.73 -15.80 5.92
C GLU A 146 25.34 -16.07 4.53
N LYS A 147 25.05 -17.23 3.92
CA LYS A 147 25.54 -17.61 2.60
C LYS A 147 24.54 -17.26 1.50
N ALA A 148 24.80 -16.16 0.80
CA ALA A 148 23.98 -15.67 -0.31
C ALA A 148 23.68 -16.73 -1.38
N GLU A 149 24.63 -17.61 -1.72
CA GLU A 149 24.43 -18.65 -2.73
C GLU A 149 23.38 -19.70 -2.34
N ILE A 150 23.32 -20.05 -1.05
CA ILE A 150 22.32 -21.00 -0.53
C ILE A 150 20.92 -20.40 -0.65
N ASN A 151 20.75 -19.13 -0.26
CA ASN A 151 19.48 -18.41 -0.37
C ASN A 151 18.99 -18.34 -1.82
N ARG A 152 19.91 -18.14 -2.77
CA ARG A 152 19.59 -18.15 -4.21
C ARG A 152 19.09 -19.52 -4.67
N ASN A 153 19.77 -20.60 -4.27
CA ASN A 153 19.36 -21.95 -4.64
C ASN A 153 17.99 -22.34 -4.03
N ILE A 154 17.74 -21.93 -2.77
CA ILE A 154 16.44 -22.13 -2.12
C ILE A 154 15.34 -21.37 -2.90
N ALA A 155 15.56 -20.09 -3.21
CA ALA A 155 14.60 -19.26 -3.94
C ALA A 155 14.32 -19.83 -5.34
N GLU A 156 15.34 -20.20 -6.12
CA GLU A 156 15.14 -20.82 -7.43
C GLU A 156 14.38 -22.14 -7.35
N SER A 157 14.72 -22.96 -6.36
CA SER A 157 14.02 -24.21 -6.15
C SER A 157 12.55 -23.97 -5.79
N ALA A 158 12.26 -22.94 -4.99
CA ALA A 158 10.88 -22.58 -4.63
C ALA A 158 10.10 -22.09 -5.86
N ILE A 159 10.73 -21.37 -6.79
CA ILE A 159 10.10 -20.97 -8.06
C ILE A 159 9.72 -22.19 -8.89
N ARG A 160 10.63 -23.16 -9.06
CA ARG A 160 10.35 -24.40 -9.81
C ARG A 160 9.21 -25.21 -9.19
N ASP A 161 9.18 -25.27 -7.86
CA ASP A 161 8.13 -25.93 -7.11
C ASP A 161 6.79 -25.17 -7.22
N PHE A 162 6.80 -23.84 -7.26
CA PHE A 162 5.60 -23.05 -7.56
C PHE A 162 5.08 -23.33 -8.98
N ILE A 163 5.96 -23.37 -9.99
CA ILE A 163 5.56 -23.73 -11.37
C ILE A 163 4.88 -25.11 -11.40
N GLN A 164 5.37 -26.09 -10.64
CA GLN A 164 4.72 -27.39 -10.52
C GLN A 164 3.31 -27.30 -9.91
N ILE A 165 3.15 -26.52 -8.84
CA ILE A 165 1.84 -26.27 -8.21
C ILE A 165 0.88 -25.57 -9.17
N LEU A 166 1.39 -24.61 -9.98
CA LEU A 166 0.61 -23.90 -10.99
C LEU A 166 -0.11 -24.90 -11.92
N TYR A 167 0.57 -25.99 -12.27
CA TYR A 167 0.06 -27.10 -13.10
C TYR A 167 -0.44 -28.31 -12.30
N ARG A 168 -1.01 -28.07 -11.12
CA ARG A 168 -1.73 -29.06 -10.29
C ARG A 168 -0.87 -30.24 -9.82
N LYS A 169 0.47 -30.15 -9.92
CA LYS A 169 1.37 -31.18 -9.39
C LYS A 169 1.48 -31.02 -7.88
N LYS A 170 1.48 -32.15 -7.18
CA LYS A 170 1.66 -32.18 -5.72
C LYS A 170 3.13 -31.97 -5.39
N VAL A 171 3.43 -30.90 -4.67
CA VAL A 171 4.77 -30.63 -4.13
C VAL A 171 4.75 -30.78 -2.61
N LYS A 172 5.71 -31.55 -2.07
CA LYS A 172 5.94 -31.60 -0.63
C LYS A 172 6.80 -30.38 -0.23
N PRO A 173 6.34 -29.52 0.71
CA PRO A 173 7.12 -28.37 1.13
C PRO A 173 8.48 -28.81 1.69
N LYS A 174 9.56 -28.15 1.25
CA LYS A 174 10.89 -28.36 1.81
C LYS A 174 11.00 -27.59 3.11
N LYS A 175 11.79 -28.13 4.06
CA LYS A 175 11.98 -27.51 5.38
C LYS A 175 12.41 -26.05 5.28
N ASP A 176 13.25 -25.73 4.31
CA ASP A 176 13.77 -24.37 4.12
C ASP A 176 12.70 -23.36 3.66
N TYR A 177 11.59 -23.83 3.08
CA TYR A 177 10.47 -22.97 2.66
C TYR A 177 9.55 -22.64 3.83
N LEU A 178 9.43 -23.60 4.75
CA LEU A 178 8.57 -23.49 5.91
C LEU A 178 9.21 -22.45 6.82
N GLY A 179 8.45 -21.37 7.07
CA GLY A 179 8.85 -20.39 8.06
C GLY A 179 9.11 -21.05 9.41
N VAL A 180 9.85 -20.38 10.29
CA VAL A 180 9.60 -20.62 11.70
C VAL A 180 8.12 -20.30 11.87
N GLU A 181 7.31 -21.30 12.23
CA GLU A 181 6.08 -20.97 12.92
C GLU A 181 6.54 -20.16 14.12
N GLU A 182 6.47 -18.84 14.03
CA GLU A 182 5.99 -18.13 15.19
C GLU A 182 4.70 -18.86 15.52
N LYS A 183 4.77 -19.72 16.55
CA LYS A 183 3.66 -19.87 17.46
C LYS A 183 3.31 -18.45 17.87
N LYS A 184 2.48 -17.80 17.05
CA LYS A 184 1.37 -17.07 17.62
C LYS A 184 0.70 -18.11 18.48
N GLU A 185 0.97 -18.03 19.79
CA GLU A 185 0.15 -18.68 20.78
C GLU A 185 -1.29 -18.55 20.28
N GLU A 186 -1.97 -19.70 20.20
CA GLU A 186 -3.39 -19.75 20.00
C GLU A 186 -4.04 -18.94 21.13
N ALA A 187 -4.16 -17.63 20.93
CA ALA A 187 -5.16 -16.84 21.61
C ALA A 187 -6.50 -17.44 21.20
N PRO A 188 -7.37 -17.74 22.17
CA PRO A 188 -8.51 -18.61 21.96
C PRO A 188 -9.41 -18.09 20.84
N VAL A 189 -9.96 -19.05 20.08
CA VAL A 189 -10.92 -18.84 19.01
C VAL A 189 -12.12 -18.04 19.55
N THR A 190 -12.07 -16.73 19.39
CA THR A 190 -13.22 -15.83 19.17
C THR A 190 -12.69 -14.43 18.88
N GLN A 191 -12.47 -14.15 17.60
CA GLN A 191 -12.99 -12.94 16.98
C GLN A 191 -12.86 -13.10 15.47
N ALA A 192 -13.99 -12.90 14.78
CA ALA A 192 -14.06 -12.74 13.34
C ALA A 192 -12.97 -11.77 12.87
N ALA A 193 -12.47 -11.99 11.66
CA ALA A 193 -11.61 -11.05 10.95
C ALA A 193 -11.98 -9.61 11.33
N ALA A 194 -11.02 -8.85 11.87
CA ALA A 194 -11.23 -7.43 12.15
C ALA A 194 -11.89 -6.84 10.90
N PRO A 195 -13.14 -6.34 11.01
CA PRO A 195 -13.85 -5.87 9.85
C PRO A 195 -12.98 -4.79 9.22
N ARG A 196 -12.83 -4.82 7.90
CA ARG A 196 -12.29 -3.68 7.15
C ARG A 196 -13.02 -2.46 7.68
N ARG A 197 -12.35 -1.65 8.52
CA ARG A 197 -12.97 -0.50 9.17
C ARG A 197 -13.57 0.32 8.04
N ARG A 198 -14.90 0.47 8.05
CA ARG A 198 -15.58 1.19 6.98
C ARG A 198 -14.99 2.58 6.94
N ALA A 199 -14.56 3.01 5.78
CA ALA A 199 -14.07 4.35 5.55
C ALA A 199 -15.16 5.14 4.82
N THR A 200 -15.38 6.38 5.24
CA THR A 200 -16.19 7.30 4.44
C THR A 200 -15.48 7.67 3.15
N PRO A 201 -16.18 8.21 2.14
CA PRO A 201 -15.53 8.94 1.05
C PRO A 201 -14.65 10.08 1.58
N ARG A 202 -13.72 10.54 0.74
CA ARG A 202 -12.90 11.73 1.02
C ARG A 202 -13.76 12.99 0.90
N TYR A 203 -14.08 13.62 2.03
CA TYR A 203 -14.73 14.92 2.06
C TYR A 203 -13.70 16.02 1.88
N SER A 204 -14.00 16.99 1.01
CA SER A 204 -13.16 18.16 0.81
C SER A 204 -13.51 19.26 1.81
N VAL A 205 -12.47 19.92 2.33
CA VAL A 205 -12.55 21.14 3.13
C VAL A 205 -11.72 22.21 2.42
N GLN A 206 -12.39 23.25 1.94
CA GLN A 206 -11.73 24.39 1.30
C GLN A 206 -11.18 25.34 2.36
N VAL A 207 -9.92 25.74 2.20
CA VAL A 207 -9.28 26.77 3.04
C VAL A 207 -9.75 28.14 2.56
N THR A 208 -10.43 28.90 3.43
CA THR A 208 -10.91 30.25 3.10
C THR A 208 -10.05 31.35 3.71
N ASN A 209 -9.10 31.01 4.59
CA ASN A 209 -8.04 31.93 5.01
C ASN A 209 -7.08 32.27 3.86
N GLU A 210 -6.29 33.34 4.02
CA GLU A 210 -5.19 33.65 3.08
C GLU A 210 -4.19 32.48 2.98
N LEU A 211 -3.84 31.89 4.13
CA LEU A 211 -3.01 30.69 4.28
C LEU A 211 -3.54 29.82 5.40
N PHE A 212 -3.32 28.50 5.29
CA PHE A 212 -3.52 27.58 6.41
C PHE A 212 -2.34 27.67 7.37
N HIS A 213 -2.45 28.55 8.37
CA HIS A 213 -1.38 28.86 9.30
C HIS A 213 -1.47 28.01 10.58
N ASN A 214 -0.55 28.22 11.52
CA ASN A 214 -0.45 27.42 12.75
C ASN A 214 -1.76 27.41 13.57
N GLY A 215 -2.44 28.56 13.65
CA GLY A 215 -3.76 28.64 14.29
C GLY A 215 -4.82 27.69 13.71
N ASN A 216 -4.85 27.50 12.38
CA ASN A 216 -5.78 26.55 11.75
C ASN A 216 -5.41 25.10 12.09
N VAL A 217 -4.11 24.78 12.09
CA VAL A 217 -3.60 23.46 12.50
C VAL A 217 -4.01 23.13 13.92
N GLU A 218 -3.81 24.05 14.86
CA GLU A 218 -4.19 23.86 16.26
C GLU A 218 -5.70 23.74 16.45
N ALA A 219 -6.49 24.52 15.71
CA ALA A 219 -7.95 24.39 15.70
C ALA A 219 -8.38 23.00 15.22
N TRP A 220 -7.80 22.51 14.12
CA TRP A 220 -8.09 21.18 13.58
C TRP A 220 -7.70 20.06 14.55
N LYS A 221 -6.54 20.16 15.22
CA LYS A 221 -6.15 19.21 16.27
C LYS A 221 -7.20 19.11 17.36
N LYS A 222 -7.65 20.25 17.90
CA LYS A 222 -8.67 20.29 18.95
C LYS A 222 -10.04 19.77 18.49
N ILE A 223 -10.42 20.04 17.25
CA ILE A 223 -11.66 19.50 16.65
C ILE A 223 -11.58 17.97 16.54
N ILE A 224 -10.47 17.45 16.01
CA ILE A 224 -10.25 16.01 15.84
C ILE A 224 -10.14 15.31 17.20
N GLU A 225 -9.46 15.92 18.16
CA GLU A 225 -9.36 15.41 19.53
C GLU A 225 -10.74 15.34 20.20
N SER A 226 -11.58 16.37 20.06
CA SER A 226 -12.98 16.35 20.53
C SER A 226 -13.78 15.21 19.89
N TYR A 227 -13.64 15.02 18.58
CA TYR A 227 -14.31 13.95 17.85
C TYR A 227 -13.88 12.56 18.33
N LYS A 228 -12.56 12.32 18.46
CA LYS A 228 -12.00 11.04 18.91
C LYS A 228 -12.28 10.76 20.39
N SER A 229 -12.40 11.80 21.21
CA SER A 229 -12.79 11.67 22.61
C SER A 229 -14.23 11.14 22.75
N LYS A 230 -15.16 11.64 21.93
CA LYS A 230 -16.55 11.15 21.92
C LYS A 230 -16.71 9.81 21.22
N TYR A 231 -15.92 9.55 20.18
CA TYR A 231 -15.97 8.33 19.40
C TYR A 231 -14.59 7.64 19.38
N PRO A 232 -14.22 6.91 20.46
CA PRO A 232 -12.89 6.29 20.57
C PRO A 232 -12.55 5.27 19.48
N ASP A 233 -13.58 4.65 18.90
CA ASP A 233 -13.45 3.64 17.83
C ASP A 233 -13.31 4.24 16.43
N LEU A 234 -13.46 5.57 16.29
CA LEU A 234 -13.36 6.29 15.03
C LEU A 234 -12.02 7.02 14.93
N ASP A 235 -11.40 6.95 13.76
CA ASP A 235 -10.20 7.69 13.42
C ASP A 235 -10.43 8.64 12.24
N VAL A 236 -9.71 9.76 12.23
CA VAL A 236 -9.81 10.78 11.18
C VAL A 236 -8.52 10.76 10.37
N MET A 237 -8.62 10.35 9.13
CA MET A 237 -7.51 10.40 8.18
C MET A 237 -7.57 11.70 7.38
N ILE A 238 -6.41 12.32 7.15
CA ILE A 238 -6.29 13.60 6.44
C ILE A 238 -5.42 13.39 5.20
N TRP A 239 -5.77 14.05 4.10
CA TRP A 239 -4.98 14.08 2.86
C TRP A 239 -4.85 15.51 2.35
N TYR A 240 -3.70 15.81 1.74
CA TYR A 240 -3.47 17.05 1.03
C TYR A 240 -2.59 16.75 -0.20
N ASP A 241 -3.01 17.26 -1.37
CA ASP A 241 -2.35 16.97 -2.66
C ASP A 241 -2.19 15.45 -2.92
N ASN A 242 -3.24 14.68 -2.60
CA ASN A 242 -3.30 13.21 -2.65
C ASN A 242 -2.31 12.46 -1.74
N GLU A 243 -1.46 13.13 -0.97
CA GLU A 243 -0.61 12.49 0.05
C GLU A 243 -1.38 12.37 1.38
N ARG A 244 -1.27 11.21 2.06
CA ARG A 244 -1.78 11.03 3.43
C ARG A 244 -0.94 11.85 4.41
N ILE A 245 -1.62 12.63 5.24
CA ILE A 245 -1.00 13.50 6.24
C ILE A 245 -1.03 12.77 7.58
N ASN A 246 0.11 12.19 7.96
CA ASN A 246 0.29 11.49 9.24
C ASN A 246 0.50 12.47 10.40
N ASP A 247 1.12 13.62 10.13
CA ASP A 247 1.29 14.72 11.07
C ASP A 247 0.62 15.97 10.50
N ILE A 248 -0.46 16.42 11.13
CA ILE A 248 -1.22 17.59 10.70
C ILE A 248 -0.40 18.88 10.73
N ASN A 249 0.67 18.95 11.55
CA ASN A 249 1.62 20.07 11.52
C ASN A 249 2.30 20.20 10.16
N ALA A 250 2.42 19.12 9.40
CA ALA A 250 2.99 19.14 8.06
C ALA A 250 2.17 19.98 7.08
N LEU A 251 0.92 20.37 7.40
CA LEU A 251 0.10 21.29 6.59
C LEU A 251 0.52 22.76 6.74
N PHE A 252 1.20 23.13 7.82
CA PHE A 252 1.59 24.51 8.14
C PHE A 252 2.84 25.01 7.38
N LYS A 253 3.64 24.13 6.76
CA LYS A 253 4.89 24.53 6.09
C LYS A 253 4.64 25.67 5.10
N TRP A 254 5.45 26.74 5.15
CA TRP A 254 5.22 27.99 4.42
C TRP A 254 4.83 27.74 2.95
N GLY A 255 3.62 28.18 2.60
CA GLY A 255 3.08 28.09 1.25
C GLY A 255 2.49 26.75 0.84
N LYS A 256 2.43 25.74 1.74
CA LYS A 256 1.91 24.41 1.43
C LYS A 256 0.41 24.44 1.15
N VAL A 257 -0.40 25.09 1.98
CA VAL A 257 -1.85 25.22 1.75
C VAL A 257 -2.24 26.70 1.73
N LYS A 258 -2.75 27.15 0.58
CA LYS A 258 -3.13 28.54 0.31
C LYS A 258 -4.64 28.69 0.26
N HIS A 259 -5.11 29.95 0.25
CA HIS A 259 -6.50 30.28 -0.04
C HIS A 259 -7.05 29.50 -1.24
N GLY A 260 -8.25 28.93 -1.06
CA GLY A 260 -8.92 28.09 -2.06
C GLY A 260 -8.39 26.66 -2.15
N GLY A 261 -7.29 26.32 -1.47
CA GLY A 261 -6.75 24.96 -1.42
C GLY A 261 -7.71 23.98 -0.73
N LEU A 262 -7.71 22.73 -1.20
CA LEU A 262 -8.55 21.67 -0.64
C LEU A 262 -7.72 20.74 0.24
N ILE A 263 -8.15 20.56 1.49
CA ILE A 263 -7.69 19.50 2.37
C ILE A 263 -8.80 18.46 2.43
N PHE A 264 -8.47 17.18 2.28
CA PHE A 264 -9.45 16.10 2.31
C PHE A 264 -9.38 15.35 3.64
N PHE A 265 -10.50 14.81 4.09
CA PHE A 265 -10.53 13.90 5.23
C PHE A 265 -11.53 12.77 5.02
N SER A 266 -11.33 11.67 5.77
CA SER A 266 -12.23 10.51 5.83
C SER A 266 -12.28 10.03 7.27
N VAL A 267 -13.42 9.50 7.68
CA VAL A 267 -13.56 8.83 8.98
C VAL A 267 -13.49 7.33 8.77
N VAL A 268 -12.71 6.65 9.59
CA VAL A 268 -12.51 5.20 9.52
C VAL A 268 -12.85 4.58 10.87
N GLY A 269 -13.72 3.58 10.86
CA GLY A 269 -14.11 2.85 12.07
C GLY A 269 -15.43 2.12 11.91
N GLU A 270 -15.98 1.66 13.03
CA GLU A 270 -17.30 1.04 13.09
C GLU A 270 -18.35 2.08 13.53
N ASN A 271 -19.59 1.97 13.04
CA ASN A 271 -20.70 2.84 13.44
C ASN A 271 -20.41 4.36 13.28
N ILE A 272 -19.88 4.75 12.12
CA ILE A 272 -19.52 6.14 11.78
C ILE A 272 -20.71 7.09 11.99
N LYS A 273 -20.50 8.17 12.77
CA LYS A 273 -21.50 9.19 13.13
C LYS A 273 -20.92 10.60 13.04
N ASP A 274 -21.79 11.60 12.99
CA ASP A 274 -21.43 13.04 13.07
C ASP A 274 -20.42 13.56 12.03
N VAL A 275 -20.25 12.85 10.91
CA VAL A 275 -19.30 13.22 9.84
C VAL A 275 -19.61 14.59 9.24
N SER A 276 -20.90 14.91 9.04
CA SER A 276 -21.30 16.23 8.54
C SER A 276 -20.99 17.36 9.53
N LYS A 277 -21.10 17.09 10.84
CA LYS A 277 -20.75 18.03 11.92
C LYS A 277 -19.24 18.22 11.98
N LEU A 278 -18.47 17.14 11.81
CA LEU A 278 -17.01 17.17 11.68
C LEU A 278 -16.56 17.96 10.44
N GLN A 279 -17.15 17.72 9.27
CA GLN A 279 -16.86 18.48 8.06
C GLN A 279 -17.09 19.98 8.28
N ARG A 280 -18.21 20.36 8.92
CA ARG A 280 -18.52 21.75 9.23
C ARG A 280 -17.48 22.39 10.14
N TYR A 281 -17.09 21.72 11.24
CA TYR A 281 -16.09 22.29 12.14
C TYR A 281 -14.69 22.34 11.51
N LEU A 282 -14.29 21.35 10.72
CA LEU A 282 -13.03 21.42 9.98
C LEU A 282 -13.03 22.57 8.96
N PHE A 283 -14.18 22.82 8.30
CA PHE A 283 -14.35 23.99 7.44
C PHE A 283 -14.22 25.31 8.22
N GLU A 284 -14.89 25.44 9.36
CA GLU A 284 -14.75 26.63 10.23
C GLU A 284 -13.30 26.77 10.75
N GLY A 285 -12.63 25.67 11.10
CA GLY A 285 -11.23 25.62 11.50
C GLY A 285 -10.25 25.98 10.38
N ALA A 286 -10.65 25.84 9.11
CA ALA A 286 -9.89 26.26 7.93
C ALA A 286 -10.23 27.69 7.44
N SER A 287 -11.05 28.40 8.22
CA SER A 287 -11.55 29.75 7.94
C SER A 287 -11.07 30.75 9.00
N PRO A 288 -11.40 32.06 8.87
CA PRO A 288 -11.03 33.05 9.89
C PRO A 288 -11.67 32.78 11.26
N ARG A 289 -12.65 31.87 11.31
CA ARG A 289 -13.36 31.46 12.53
C ARG A 289 -12.58 30.47 13.39
N PHE A 290 -11.38 30.05 12.97
CA PHE A 290 -10.56 29.05 13.68
C PHE A 290 -10.31 29.40 15.15
N GLU A 291 -10.25 30.70 15.49
CA GLU A 291 -10.04 31.18 16.85
C GLU A 291 -11.11 30.70 17.84
N ALA A 292 -12.33 30.41 17.37
CA ALA A 292 -13.39 29.87 18.20
C ALA A 292 -12.99 28.53 18.84
N PHE A 293 -12.16 27.74 18.16
CA PHE A 293 -11.66 26.45 18.64
C PHE A 293 -10.37 26.57 19.46
N LEU A 294 -9.77 27.75 19.54
CA LEU A 294 -8.58 27.95 20.36
C LEU A 294 -8.91 28.31 21.81
N LYS A 295 -10.15 28.72 22.09
CA LYS A 295 -10.64 29.07 23.42
C LYS A 295 -10.70 27.84 24.34
N GLY A 296 -10.14 27.93 25.54
CA GLY A 296 -10.10 26.85 26.53
C GLY A 296 -8.73 26.71 27.21
N GLY A 297 -8.69 26.09 28.38
CA GLY A 297 -7.42 25.81 29.08
C GLY A 297 -6.53 24.85 28.31
N ILE A 298 -5.21 25.02 28.42
CA ILE A 298 -4.22 24.12 27.80
C ILE A 298 -4.49 22.68 28.26
N GLY A 299 -4.64 21.75 27.31
CA GLY A 299 -4.91 20.33 27.59
C GLY A 299 -6.37 19.96 27.87
N LYS A 300 -7.33 20.89 27.73
CA LYS A 300 -8.77 20.54 27.80
C LYS A 300 -9.32 20.22 26.42
N VAL A 301 -9.89 19.03 26.29
CA VAL A 301 -10.69 18.63 25.12
C VAL A 301 -11.92 19.52 25.02
N LEU A 302 -12.21 20.04 23.83
CA LEU A 302 -13.41 20.85 23.59
C LEU A 302 -14.66 19.95 23.60
N ASP A 303 -15.77 20.47 24.13
CA ASP A 303 -17.07 19.81 24.06
C ASP A 303 -17.81 20.22 22.77
N LEU A 304 -17.32 19.73 21.62
CA LEU A 304 -17.89 20.04 20.31
C LEU A 304 -18.87 18.97 19.83
N PHE A 305 -18.57 17.71 20.14
CA PHE A 305 -19.29 16.57 19.61
C PHE A 305 -20.36 16.08 20.55
#